data_AF-K2PGS0-F1
#
_entry.id   AF-K2PGS0-F1
#
_cell.length_a   1.000
_cell.length_b   1.000
_cell.length_c   1.000
_cell.angle_alpha   90.00
_cell.angle_beta   90.00
_cell.angle_gamma   90.00
#
_symmetry.space_group_name_H-M   'P 1'
#
loop_
_entity.id
_entity.type
_entity.pdbx_description
1 polymer ?
#
loop_
_entity_poly.entity_id
_entity_poly.type
_entity_poly.pdbx_seq_one_letter_code
_entity_poly.pdbx_strand_id
1 'polypeptide(L)'
;MDIGQAHFNSHVHGFYIVGLIIITWICVLLALYYILKPLVYYPILSGREKEKAVALVQKYGQNPMAYMTIDGEKSYFFSVTVEGMLAYTVVNNVLVGCGDIVCDPKDAARFMGELVHFSRRNGWKILFMDITETMRSAYEAYGFAMIKIGEDACLKLEDFSLKGKKTAKVRANINHARRLGITVDEYKPNEYRNAEIEEEIQEISEEWFGSKGPELGFMLGGLALENPLGRRYFYSRDASGRMLAFVIFVPYAERSQTGYMADVTRRRTDVPNGSMELCLLQAFETMRDEGVTWGNLGLCPLANIKDEEDSSKVTTQLFQFIYENMNGVYGFKGLYQAKKKWNPSDWQARYIAYAPKPFSFSYAYAMLKAQNPKGINKLILGKLRTKIEK
;
A
#
# COMPACT_ATOMS: atom_id res chain seq x y z
N MET A 1 76.04 -12.77 -26.11
CA MET A 1 75.24 -11.60 -25.69
C MET A 1 73.79 -12.07 -25.62
N ASP A 2 73.42 -12.86 -24.60
CA ASP A 2 72.07 -13.49 -24.57
C ASP A 2 71.58 -13.94 -23.18
N ILE A 3 72.44 -13.97 -22.15
CA ILE A 3 72.05 -14.45 -20.81
C ILE A 3 71.44 -13.30 -19.96
N GLY A 4 71.89 -12.06 -20.17
CA GLY A 4 71.36 -10.89 -19.45
C GLY A 4 69.95 -10.46 -19.87
N GLN A 5 69.57 -10.72 -21.12
CA GLN A 5 68.24 -10.39 -21.65
C GLN A 5 67.16 -11.35 -21.14
N ALA A 6 67.51 -12.64 -20.96
CA ALA A 6 66.62 -13.65 -20.38
C ALA A 6 66.31 -13.41 -18.89
N HIS A 7 67.30 -12.98 -18.11
CA HIS A 7 67.12 -12.63 -16.68
C HIS A 7 66.35 -11.32 -16.48
N PHE A 8 66.50 -10.34 -17.38
CA PHE A 8 65.70 -9.11 -17.32
C PHE A 8 64.22 -9.37 -17.63
N ASN A 9 63.93 -10.19 -18.65
CA ASN A 9 62.56 -10.56 -19.02
C ASN A 9 61.83 -11.41 -17.95
N SER A 10 62.54 -12.24 -17.19
CA SER A 10 61.92 -13.05 -16.13
C SER A 10 61.48 -12.22 -14.92
N HIS A 11 62.28 -11.22 -14.52
CA HIS A 11 61.92 -10.28 -13.45
C HIS A 11 60.76 -9.36 -13.84
N VAL A 12 60.77 -8.88 -15.09
CA VAL A 12 59.70 -8.06 -15.64
C VAL A 12 58.39 -8.88 -15.73
N HIS A 13 58.43 -10.13 -16.19
CA HIS A 13 57.26 -11.02 -16.19
C HIS A 13 56.73 -11.32 -14.78
N GLY A 14 57.61 -11.56 -13.79
CA GLY A 14 57.20 -11.76 -12.41
C GLY A 14 56.45 -10.55 -11.84
N PHE A 15 56.90 -9.34 -12.14
CA PHE A 15 56.24 -8.10 -11.72
C PHE A 15 54.85 -7.93 -12.34
N TYR A 16 54.69 -8.26 -13.63
CA TYR A 16 53.39 -8.22 -14.31
C TYR A 16 52.39 -9.24 -13.75
N ILE A 17 52.83 -10.47 -13.46
CA ILE A 17 51.97 -11.53 -12.89
C ILE A 17 51.50 -11.12 -11.49
N VAL A 18 52.42 -10.64 -10.64
CA VAL A 18 52.07 -10.17 -9.29
C VAL A 18 51.11 -8.98 -9.35
N GLY A 19 51.33 -8.03 -10.26
CA GLY A 19 50.42 -6.91 -10.50
C GLY A 19 49.01 -7.35 -10.93
N LEU A 20 48.90 -8.29 -11.86
CA LEU A 20 47.62 -8.84 -12.32
C LEU A 20 46.86 -9.57 -11.19
N ILE A 21 47.59 -10.33 -10.36
CA ILE A 21 47.00 -11.01 -9.21
C ILE A 21 46.45 -9.99 -8.21
N ILE A 22 47.21 -8.94 -7.88
CA ILE A 22 46.78 -7.87 -6.97
C ILE A 22 45.53 -7.16 -7.51
N ILE A 23 45.52 -6.78 -8.80
CA ILE A 23 44.36 -6.12 -9.42
C ILE A 23 43.14 -7.05 -9.38
N THR A 24 43.32 -8.34 -9.65
CA THR A 24 42.23 -9.32 -9.60
C THR A 24 41.65 -9.42 -8.19
N TRP A 25 42.49 -9.52 -7.16
CA TRP A 25 42.03 -9.56 -5.78
C TRP A 25 41.36 -8.25 -5.34
N ILE A 26 41.85 -7.10 -5.78
CA ILE A 26 41.18 -5.80 -5.54
C ILE A 26 39.79 -5.81 -6.19
N CYS A 27 39.66 -6.25 -7.45
CA CYS A 27 38.38 -6.37 -8.13
C CYS A 27 37.42 -7.35 -7.43
N VAL A 28 37.92 -8.50 -6.97
CA VAL A 28 37.14 -9.50 -6.21
C VAL A 28 36.69 -8.92 -4.87
N LEU A 29 37.57 -8.24 -4.14
CA LEU A 29 37.22 -7.62 -2.85
C LEU A 29 36.25 -6.46 -3.01
N LEU A 30 36.38 -5.65 -4.06
CA LEU A 30 35.42 -4.61 -4.40
C LEU A 30 34.06 -5.22 -4.80
N ALA A 31 34.06 -6.23 -5.66
CA ALA A 31 32.85 -6.95 -6.04
C ALA A 31 32.17 -7.58 -4.81
N LEU A 32 32.94 -8.25 -3.94
CA LEU A 32 32.45 -8.82 -2.70
C LEU A 32 31.91 -7.73 -1.76
N TYR A 33 32.61 -6.61 -1.62
CA TYR A 33 32.13 -5.45 -0.86
C TYR A 33 30.79 -4.94 -1.40
N TYR A 34 30.64 -4.76 -2.72
CA TYR A 34 29.39 -4.32 -3.35
C TYR A 34 28.26 -5.37 -3.28
N ILE A 35 28.60 -6.66 -3.33
CA ILE A 35 27.65 -7.78 -3.18
C ILE A 35 27.18 -7.90 -1.72
N LEU A 36 28.05 -7.65 -0.75
CA LEU A 36 27.73 -7.72 0.68
C LEU A 36 27.11 -6.43 1.23
N LYS A 37 27.29 -5.28 0.54
CA LYS A 37 26.76 -3.97 0.95
C LYS A 37 25.24 -3.88 1.15
N PRO A 38 24.36 -4.68 0.50
CA PRO A 38 22.91 -4.53 0.68
C PRO A 38 22.30 -5.48 1.73
N LEU A 39 23.05 -6.13 2.61
CA LEU A 39 22.50 -7.20 3.46
C LEU A 39 22.17 -6.86 4.92
N VAL A 40 22.52 -5.67 5.43
CA VAL A 40 22.29 -5.34 6.85
C VAL A 40 21.77 -3.91 7.01
N TYR A 41 20.51 -3.68 6.64
CA TYR A 41 19.72 -2.62 7.25
C TYR A 41 18.26 -3.05 7.28
N TYR A 42 17.97 -4.11 8.03
CA TYR A 42 16.67 -4.24 8.68
C TYR A 42 16.82 -3.48 10.00
N PRO A 43 16.37 -2.21 10.10
CA PRO A 43 16.30 -1.60 11.41
C PRO A 43 15.35 -2.47 12.24
N ILE A 44 15.86 -3.01 13.34
CA ILE A 44 14.99 -3.50 14.41
C ILE A 44 14.19 -2.28 14.82
N LEU A 45 12.89 -2.24 14.49
CA LEU A 45 12.04 -1.13 14.86
C LEU A 45 12.07 -0.99 16.37
N SER A 46 12.63 0.11 16.85
CA SER A 46 12.48 0.47 18.25
C SER A 46 11.04 0.96 18.47
N GLY A 47 10.44 0.64 19.62
CA GLY A 47 9.11 1.18 19.97
C GLY A 47 9.05 2.72 19.86
N ARG A 48 10.17 3.38 20.15
CA ARG A 48 10.35 4.83 20.03
C ARG A 48 10.21 5.35 18.59
N GLU A 49 10.70 4.62 17.59
CA GLU A 49 10.52 5.01 16.19
C GLU A 49 9.06 4.90 15.76
N LYS A 50 8.34 3.87 16.25
CA LYS A 50 6.92 3.71 15.98
C LYS A 50 6.10 4.83 16.63
N GLU A 51 6.40 5.22 17.87
CA GLU A 51 5.78 6.37 18.53
C GLU A 51 6.04 7.67 17.77
N LYS A 52 7.28 7.91 17.33
CA LYS A 52 7.64 9.07 16.50
C LYS A 52 6.86 9.06 15.18
N ALA A 53 6.70 7.90 14.55
CA ALA A 53 5.93 7.77 13.32
C ALA A 53 4.44 8.09 13.53
N VAL A 54 3.83 7.56 14.59
CA VAL A 54 2.44 7.88 14.97
C VAL A 54 2.25 9.38 15.17
N ALA A 55 3.17 10.04 15.89
CA ALA A 55 3.10 11.48 16.11
C ALA A 55 3.19 12.29 14.81
N LEU A 56 4.07 11.90 13.88
CA LEU A 56 4.19 12.54 12.57
C LEU A 56 2.95 12.32 11.70
N VAL A 57 2.37 11.13 11.71
CA VAL A 57 1.12 10.82 10.98
C VAL A 57 -0.06 11.61 11.56
N GLN A 58 -0.18 11.72 12.88
CA GLN A 58 -1.24 12.54 13.49
C GLN A 58 -1.11 14.02 13.12
N LYS A 59 0.11 14.51 12.93
CA LYS A 59 0.38 15.93 12.61
C LYS A 59 0.27 16.24 11.12
N TYR A 60 0.76 15.36 10.25
CA TYR A 60 0.93 15.61 8.81
C TYR A 60 0.23 14.60 7.89
N GLY A 61 -0.45 13.58 8.44
CA GLY A 61 -1.12 12.52 7.69
C GLY A 61 -2.41 12.99 7.03
N GLN A 62 -2.30 13.54 5.82
CA GLN A 62 -3.44 14.16 5.13
C GLN A 62 -4.27 13.21 4.27
N ASN A 63 -3.80 11.99 4.02
CA ASN A 63 -4.47 11.02 3.17
C ASN A 63 -4.58 9.65 3.88
N PRO A 64 -5.47 8.76 3.42
CA PRO A 64 -5.68 7.46 4.07
C PRO A 64 -4.43 6.58 4.15
N MET A 65 -3.53 6.68 3.17
CA MET A 65 -2.29 5.91 3.13
C MET A 65 -1.30 6.32 4.22
N ALA A 66 -1.39 7.56 4.73
CA ALA A 66 -0.59 7.99 5.88
C ALA A 66 -0.83 7.08 7.09
N TYR A 67 -2.05 6.59 7.31
CA TYR A 67 -2.35 5.66 8.40
C TYR A 67 -1.76 4.26 8.17
N MET A 68 -1.65 3.82 6.91
CA MET A 68 -0.99 2.55 6.59
C MET A 68 0.51 2.57 6.89
N THR A 69 1.13 3.75 6.94
CA THR A 69 2.56 3.89 7.25
C THR A 69 2.91 3.36 8.64
N ILE A 70 1.98 3.45 9.60
CA ILE A 70 2.17 3.02 11.00
C ILE A 70 1.68 1.60 11.28
N ASP A 71 1.09 0.94 10.27
CA ASP A 71 0.57 -0.43 10.39
C ASP A 71 1.55 -1.50 9.88
N GLY A 72 1.49 -2.68 10.48
CA GLY A 72 2.35 -3.82 10.15
C GLY A 72 3.85 -3.55 10.36
N GLU A 73 4.67 -4.41 9.76
CA GLU A 73 6.13 -4.32 9.82
C GLU A 73 6.65 -3.52 8.63
N LYS A 74 7.12 -2.29 8.88
CA LYS A 74 7.70 -1.39 7.88
C LYS A 74 8.95 -0.73 8.43
N SER A 75 9.93 -0.44 7.58
CA SER A 75 11.07 0.41 7.94
C SER A 75 10.69 1.88 7.83
N TYR A 76 11.33 2.74 8.61
CA TYR A 76 11.11 4.18 8.55
C TYR A 76 12.38 4.92 8.15
N PHE A 77 12.24 5.87 7.24
CA PHE A 77 13.24 6.90 6.98
C PHE A 77 12.74 8.19 7.62
N PHE A 78 13.47 8.72 8.60
CA PHE A 78 13.19 10.02 9.21
C PHE A 78 14.17 11.04 8.65
N SER A 79 13.65 12.20 8.25
CA SER A 79 14.51 13.31 7.83
C SER A 79 15.29 13.88 9.01
N VAL A 80 16.48 14.40 8.71
CA VAL A 80 17.34 15.09 9.68
C VAL A 80 17.18 16.61 9.63
N THR A 81 16.76 17.17 8.50
CA THR A 81 16.56 18.63 8.37
C THR A 81 15.11 19.08 8.57
N VAL A 82 14.13 18.21 8.36
CA VAL A 82 12.71 18.56 8.48
C VAL A 82 11.94 17.54 9.31
N GLU A 83 10.80 17.95 9.86
CA GLU A 83 9.88 17.02 10.51
C GLU A 83 9.14 16.22 9.44
N GLY A 84 9.67 15.04 9.12
CA GLY A 84 9.03 14.15 8.19
C GLY A 84 9.51 12.72 8.26
N MET A 85 8.71 11.83 7.66
CA MET A 85 9.03 10.43 7.54
C MET A 85 8.54 9.81 6.23
N LEU A 86 9.13 8.67 5.90
CA LEU A 86 8.63 7.73 4.91
C LEU A 86 8.65 6.33 5.50
N ALA A 87 7.51 5.64 5.46
CA ALA A 87 7.49 4.20 5.71
C ALA A 87 7.80 3.47 4.39
N TYR A 88 8.75 2.54 4.44
CA TYR A 88 9.24 1.84 3.26
C TYR A 88 9.62 0.40 3.55
N THR A 89 9.81 -0.36 2.47
CA THR A 89 10.52 -1.64 2.46
C THR A 89 11.53 -1.65 1.32
N VAL A 90 12.50 -2.56 1.34
CA VAL A 90 13.48 -2.70 0.26
C VAL A 90 13.33 -4.07 -0.37
N VAL A 91 13.06 -4.11 -1.67
CA VAL A 91 12.99 -5.35 -2.45
C VAL A 91 13.92 -5.24 -3.65
N ASN A 92 14.90 -6.14 -3.75
CA ASN A 92 15.84 -6.23 -4.87
C ASN A 92 16.35 -4.85 -5.33
N ASN A 93 17.00 -4.10 -4.43
CA ASN A 93 17.51 -2.74 -4.65
C ASN A 93 16.48 -1.65 -4.95
N VAL A 94 15.18 -1.90 -4.77
CA VAL A 94 14.13 -0.89 -4.90
C VAL A 94 13.63 -0.55 -3.49
N LEU A 95 13.80 0.71 -3.09
CA LEU A 95 13.08 1.29 -1.96
C LEU A 95 11.63 1.51 -2.39
N VAL A 96 10.71 0.79 -1.75
CA VAL A 96 9.27 0.87 -1.98
C VAL A 96 8.66 1.68 -0.84
N GLY A 97 8.20 2.89 -1.12
CA GLY A 97 7.48 3.76 -0.20
C GLY A 97 5.99 3.42 -0.12
N CYS A 98 5.44 3.47 1.09
CA CYS A 98 4.01 3.30 1.38
C CYS A 98 3.33 4.68 1.39
N GLY A 99 2.55 4.99 0.34
CA GLY A 99 1.87 6.27 0.22
C GLY A 99 2.81 7.45 0.01
N ASP A 100 2.26 8.64 0.24
CA ASP A 100 3.01 9.90 0.22
C ASP A 100 4.07 9.97 1.35
N ILE A 101 5.07 10.82 1.15
CA ILE A 101 5.91 11.26 2.26
C ILE A 101 5.06 12.01 3.30
N VAL A 102 5.32 11.77 4.58
CA VAL A 102 4.59 12.39 5.69
C VAL A 102 5.44 13.52 6.22
N CYS A 103 5.18 14.76 5.78
CA CYS A 103 5.86 15.98 6.22
C CYS A 103 4.96 17.20 5.99
N ASP A 104 5.39 18.38 6.47
CA ASP A 104 4.78 19.64 6.05
C ASP A 104 4.96 19.80 4.51
N PRO A 105 3.91 20.12 3.74
CA PRO A 105 4.02 20.35 2.30
C PRO A 105 5.11 21.35 1.90
N LYS A 106 5.40 22.35 2.75
CA LYS A 106 6.45 23.36 2.51
C LYS A 106 7.86 22.75 2.53
N ASP A 107 8.04 21.67 3.28
CA ASP A 107 9.32 20.99 3.47
C ASP A 107 9.49 19.77 2.54
N ALA A 108 8.47 19.42 1.76
CA ALA A 108 8.46 18.26 0.85
C ALA A 108 9.68 18.22 -0.08
N ALA A 109 10.11 19.35 -0.63
CA ALA A 109 11.29 19.41 -1.49
C ALA A 109 12.57 19.02 -0.73
N ARG A 110 12.80 19.60 0.46
CA ARG A 110 13.98 19.29 1.28
C ARG A 110 13.99 17.81 1.68
N PHE A 111 12.85 17.30 2.12
CA PHE A 111 12.68 15.89 2.45
C PHE A 111 13.03 14.98 1.27
N MET A 112 12.49 15.27 0.08
CA MET A 112 12.77 14.51 -1.13
C MET A 112 14.26 14.54 -1.51
N GLY A 113 14.94 15.68 -1.33
CA GLY A 113 16.38 15.79 -1.54
C GLY A 113 17.18 14.84 -0.66
N GLU A 114 16.86 14.78 0.64
CA GLU A 114 17.50 13.83 1.56
C GLU A 114 17.21 12.38 1.19
N LEU A 115 15.96 12.06 0.88
CA LEU A 115 15.54 10.71 0.55
C LEU A 115 16.20 10.19 -0.74
N VAL A 116 16.32 11.05 -1.76
CA VAL A 116 17.03 10.72 -3.01
C VAL A 116 18.50 10.49 -2.73
N HIS A 117 19.13 11.32 -1.89
CA HIS A 117 20.52 11.13 -1.49
C HIS A 117 20.73 9.84 -0.69
N PHE A 118 19.83 9.53 0.24
CA PHE A 118 19.81 8.30 1.02
C PHE A 118 19.72 7.07 0.12
N SER A 119 18.78 7.07 -0.83
CA SER A 119 18.63 5.97 -1.79
C SER A 119 19.86 5.82 -2.69
N ARG A 120 20.43 6.93 -3.18
CA ARG A 120 21.67 6.92 -3.99
C ARG A 120 22.86 6.33 -3.25
N ARG A 121 23.07 6.68 -1.97
CA ARG A 121 24.14 6.11 -1.14
C ARG A 121 24.02 4.60 -0.97
N ASN A 122 22.80 4.09 -0.95
CA ASN A 122 22.51 2.66 -0.82
C ASN A 122 22.40 1.93 -2.18
N GLY A 123 22.56 2.65 -3.30
CA GLY A 123 22.40 2.06 -4.64
C GLY A 123 20.96 1.63 -4.95
N TRP A 124 19.98 2.26 -4.30
CA TRP A 124 18.57 1.91 -4.46
C TRP A 124 17.87 2.77 -5.51
N LYS A 125 17.00 2.13 -6.29
CA LYS A 125 15.94 2.81 -7.04
C LYS A 125 14.79 3.15 -6.08
N ILE A 126 13.93 4.08 -6.45
CA ILE A 126 12.81 4.50 -5.62
C ILE A 126 11.50 4.26 -6.37
N LEU A 127 10.54 3.67 -5.66
CA LEU A 127 9.17 3.45 -6.10
C LEU A 127 8.25 3.86 -4.96
N PHE A 128 7.27 4.71 -5.23
CA PHE A 128 6.17 4.98 -4.31
C PHE A 128 4.87 4.46 -4.90
N MET A 129 4.01 3.98 -4.02
CA MET A 129 2.69 3.48 -4.37
C MET A 129 1.61 4.33 -3.71
N ASP A 130 0.53 4.56 -4.45
CA ASP A 130 -0.67 5.25 -3.97
C ASP A 130 -0.42 6.71 -3.54
N ILE A 131 0.29 7.42 -4.41
CA ILE A 131 0.63 8.84 -4.28
C ILE A 131 -0.57 9.71 -4.63
N THR A 132 -0.80 10.78 -3.86
CA THR A 132 -1.87 11.75 -4.13
C THR A 132 -1.48 12.73 -5.23
N GLU A 133 -2.49 13.29 -5.93
CA GLU A 133 -2.26 14.35 -6.92
C GLU A 133 -1.59 15.59 -6.28
N THR A 134 -1.89 15.90 -5.02
CA THR A 134 -1.31 17.04 -4.30
C THR A 134 0.21 16.96 -4.16
N MET A 135 0.78 15.76 -4.07
CA MET A 135 2.22 15.57 -3.94
C MET A 135 2.94 15.39 -5.27
N ARG A 136 2.19 15.26 -6.38
CA ARG A 136 2.72 14.97 -7.72
C ARG A 136 3.86 15.90 -8.13
N SER A 137 3.66 17.22 -8.01
CA SER A 137 4.67 18.21 -8.42
C SER A 137 5.96 18.09 -7.61
N ALA A 138 5.89 17.69 -6.33
CA ALA A 138 7.06 17.48 -5.50
C ALA A 138 7.90 16.29 -5.99
N TYR A 139 7.25 15.21 -6.43
CA TYR A 139 7.94 14.05 -7.02
C TYR A 139 8.54 14.39 -8.40
N GLU A 140 7.77 15.04 -9.27
CA GLU A 140 8.22 15.41 -10.62
C GLU A 140 9.44 16.36 -10.58
N ALA A 141 9.50 17.28 -9.62
CA ALA A 141 10.65 18.17 -9.42
C ALA A 141 11.98 17.41 -9.15
N TYR A 142 11.91 16.19 -8.62
CA TYR A 142 13.07 15.31 -8.41
C TYR A 142 13.27 14.28 -9.52
N GLY A 143 12.59 14.44 -10.66
CA GLY A 143 12.77 13.62 -11.85
C GLY A 143 12.01 12.29 -11.82
N PHE A 144 11.06 12.11 -10.90
CA PHE A 144 10.20 10.94 -10.88
C PHE A 144 9.28 10.93 -12.11
N ALA A 145 8.96 9.74 -12.60
CA ALA A 145 7.84 9.53 -13.51
C ALA A 145 6.60 9.17 -12.70
N MET A 146 5.45 9.65 -13.14
CA MET A 146 4.16 9.44 -12.52
C MET A 146 3.31 8.57 -13.44
N ILE A 147 2.64 7.56 -12.88
CA ILE A 147 1.68 6.71 -13.59
C ILE A 147 0.39 6.73 -12.78
N LYS A 148 -0.71 7.23 -13.34
CA LYS A 148 -2.02 7.19 -12.68
C LYS A 148 -2.47 5.74 -12.53
N ILE A 149 -2.76 5.26 -11.33
CA ILE A 149 -3.18 3.87 -11.09
C ILE A 149 -4.67 3.69 -10.88
N GLY A 150 -5.39 4.78 -10.62
CA GLY A 150 -6.81 4.74 -10.33
C GLY A 150 -7.24 5.97 -9.54
N GLU A 151 -8.39 5.84 -8.89
CA GLU A 151 -8.98 6.92 -8.11
C GLU A 151 -9.63 6.40 -6.83
N ASP A 152 -9.50 7.15 -5.74
CA ASP A 152 -10.26 6.94 -4.52
C ASP A 152 -11.68 7.46 -4.66
N ALA A 153 -12.65 6.67 -4.20
CA ALA A 153 -14.05 7.05 -4.18
C ALA A 153 -14.40 7.74 -2.86
N CYS A 154 -14.43 9.08 -2.88
CA CYS A 154 -14.63 9.92 -1.70
C CYS A 154 -16.08 10.43 -1.60
N LEU A 155 -16.60 10.46 -0.38
CA LEU A 155 -17.95 10.87 -0.01
C LEU A 155 -17.85 12.03 0.97
N LYS A 156 -18.48 13.16 0.65
CA LYS A 156 -18.70 14.22 1.64
C LYS A 156 -19.91 13.83 2.47
N LEU A 157 -19.70 13.49 3.75
CA LEU A 157 -20.71 12.86 4.59
C LEU A 157 -21.90 13.78 4.90
N GLU A 158 -21.66 15.09 5.01
CA GLU A 158 -22.71 16.11 5.18
C GLU A 158 -23.77 16.05 4.07
N ASP A 159 -23.33 15.83 2.84
CA ASP A 159 -24.17 15.83 1.63
C ASP A 159 -24.54 14.40 1.19
N PHE A 160 -24.06 13.38 1.91
CA PHE A 160 -24.22 12.00 1.51
C PHE A 160 -25.68 11.55 1.62
N SER A 161 -26.26 11.16 0.49
CA SER A 161 -27.63 10.69 0.43
C SER A 161 -27.79 9.54 -0.56
N LEU A 162 -28.48 8.48 -0.13
CA LEU A 162 -28.91 7.40 -1.01
C LEU A 162 -30.21 7.72 -1.77
N LYS A 163 -30.52 8.99 -2.01
CA LYS A 163 -31.62 9.42 -2.87
C LYS A 163 -31.21 9.38 -4.35
N GLY A 164 -32.20 9.25 -5.23
CA GLY A 164 -31.99 9.28 -6.69
C GLY A 164 -31.79 7.93 -7.36
N LYS A 165 -31.59 7.98 -8.69
CA LYS A 165 -31.50 6.79 -9.57
C LYS A 165 -30.16 6.07 -9.44
N LYS A 166 -29.05 6.79 -9.29
CA LYS A 166 -27.68 6.22 -9.23
C LYS A 166 -27.49 5.25 -8.05
N THR A 167 -28.11 5.56 -6.92
CA THR A 167 -28.03 4.81 -5.65
C THR A 167 -29.14 3.77 -5.48
N ALA A 168 -30.03 3.60 -6.46
CA ALA A 168 -31.22 2.76 -6.33
C ALA A 168 -30.91 1.30 -5.99
N LYS A 169 -29.84 0.73 -6.57
CA LYS A 169 -29.43 -0.65 -6.29
C LYS A 169 -28.91 -0.81 -4.86
N VAL A 170 -28.11 0.13 -4.37
CA VAL A 170 -27.60 0.12 -2.98
C VAL A 170 -28.77 0.25 -2.01
N ARG A 171 -29.69 1.18 -2.26
CA ARG A 171 -30.91 1.37 -1.46
C ARG A 171 -31.80 0.12 -1.44
N ALA A 172 -31.95 -0.57 -2.57
CA ALA A 172 -32.73 -1.81 -2.64
C ALA A 172 -32.10 -2.94 -1.80
N ASN A 173 -30.77 -3.10 -1.88
CA ASN A 173 -30.02 -4.07 -1.08
C ASN A 173 -30.16 -3.76 0.43
N ILE A 174 -30.02 -2.50 0.82
CA ILE A 174 -30.16 -2.05 2.21
C ILE A 174 -31.58 -2.31 2.75
N ASN A 175 -32.61 -1.98 1.96
CA ASN A 175 -33.99 -2.25 2.33
C ASN A 175 -34.30 -3.76 2.42
N HIS A 176 -33.60 -4.58 1.64
CA HIS A 176 -33.68 -6.03 1.75
C HIS A 176 -33.04 -6.53 3.05
N ALA A 177 -31.82 -6.09 3.37
CA ALA A 177 -31.15 -6.43 4.62
C ALA A 177 -31.97 -6.04 5.87
N ARG A 178 -32.53 -4.82 5.89
CA ARG A 178 -33.42 -4.38 6.98
C ARG A 178 -34.67 -5.25 7.14
N ARG A 179 -35.28 -5.69 6.02
CA ARG A 179 -36.45 -6.61 6.07
C ARG A 179 -36.11 -7.99 6.63
N LEU A 180 -34.86 -8.41 6.52
CA LEU A 180 -34.36 -9.64 7.12
C LEU A 180 -33.98 -9.49 8.61
N GLY A 181 -34.21 -8.31 9.21
CA GLY A 181 -33.87 -8.05 10.61
C GLY A 181 -32.38 -7.87 10.87
N ILE A 182 -31.59 -7.54 9.85
CA ILE A 182 -30.15 -7.31 10.00
C ILE A 182 -29.92 -5.97 10.69
N THR A 183 -29.12 -6.00 11.76
CA THR A 183 -28.69 -4.82 12.53
C THR A 183 -27.20 -4.55 12.33
N VAL A 184 -26.73 -3.38 12.75
CA VAL A 184 -25.31 -3.00 12.72
C VAL A 184 -24.98 -2.36 14.05
N ASP A 185 -23.83 -2.73 14.61
CA ASP A 185 -23.31 -2.15 15.83
C ASP A 185 -21.85 -1.73 15.63
N GLU A 186 -21.36 -0.84 16.50
CA GLU A 186 -19.96 -0.44 16.57
C GLU A 186 -19.26 -1.17 17.71
N TYR A 187 -18.13 -1.82 17.43
CA TYR A 187 -17.23 -2.34 18.45
C TYR A 187 -16.16 -1.30 18.78
N LYS A 188 -16.01 -1.00 20.08
CA LYS A 188 -15.07 0.00 20.59
C LYS A 188 -14.05 -0.65 21.53
N PRO A 189 -13.01 -1.34 21.00
CA PRO A 189 -12.03 -2.07 21.81
C PRO A 189 -11.26 -1.21 22.82
N ASN A 190 -11.15 0.10 22.59
CA ASN A 190 -10.54 1.05 23.54
C ASN A 190 -11.43 1.36 24.75
N GLU A 191 -12.75 1.21 24.62
CA GLU A 191 -13.72 1.46 25.70
C GLU A 191 -14.05 0.17 26.45
N TYR A 192 -14.25 -0.93 25.73
CA TYR A 192 -14.51 -2.26 26.30
C TYR A 192 -13.97 -3.36 25.38
N ARG A 193 -13.35 -4.39 25.97
CA ARG A 193 -12.91 -5.59 25.24
C ARG A 193 -13.99 -6.67 25.31
N ASN A 194 -14.32 -7.29 24.19
CA ASN A 194 -15.26 -8.41 24.10
C ASN A 194 -14.64 -9.55 23.27
N ALA A 195 -14.34 -10.66 23.92
CA ALA A 195 -13.67 -11.81 23.30
C ALA A 195 -14.51 -12.46 22.20
N GLU A 196 -15.83 -12.57 22.38
CA GLU A 196 -16.72 -13.18 21.40
C GLU A 196 -16.76 -12.37 20.09
N ILE A 197 -16.84 -11.04 20.19
CA ILE A 197 -16.79 -10.15 19.02
C ILE A 197 -15.45 -10.27 18.31
N GLU A 198 -14.34 -10.29 19.05
CA GLU A 198 -13.00 -10.41 18.49
C GLU A 198 -12.76 -11.76 17.81
N GLU A 199 -13.29 -12.84 18.40
CA GLU A 199 -13.27 -14.18 17.81
C GLU A 199 -14.10 -14.22 16.52
N GLU A 200 -15.32 -13.68 16.50
CA GLU A 200 -16.13 -13.60 15.28
C GLU A 200 -15.43 -12.79 14.16
N ILE A 201 -14.74 -11.69 14.49
CA ILE A 201 -13.95 -10.91 13.53
C ILE A 201 -12.80 -11.74 12.96
N GLN A 202 -12.12 -12.54 13.80
CA GLN A 202 -11.04 -13.43 13.38
C GLN A 202 -11.56 -14.56 12.49
N GLU A 203 -12.65 -15.23 12.86
CA GLU A 203 -13.27 -16.30 12.06
C GLU A 203 -13.66 -15.81 10.66
N ILE A 204 -14.36 -14.67 10.58
CA ILE A 204 -14.76 -14.08 9.30
C ILE A 204 -13.52 -13.75 8.45
N SER A 205 -12.43 -13.35 9.10
CA SER A 205 -11.16 -13.08 8.42
C SER A 205 -10.52 -14.34 7.85
N GLU A 206 -10.47 -15.41 8.63
CA GLU A 206 -9.95 -16.71 8.20
C GLU A 206 -10.76 -17.30 7.04
N GLU A 207 -12.09 -17.24 7.13
CA GLU A 207 -13.00 -17.65 6.07
C GLU A 207 -12.76 -16.83 4.78
N TRP A 208 -12.57 -15.51 4.92
CA TRP A 208 -12.26 -14.63 3.81
C TRP A 208 -10.93 -15.00 3.14
N PHE A 209 -9.88 -15.28 3.92
CA PHE A 209 -8.58 -15.70 3.36
C PHE A 209 -8.66 -17.06 2.67
N GLY A 210 -9.46 -17.99 3.20
CA GLY A 210 -9.72 -19.29 2.56
C GLY A 210 -10.34 -19.16 1.16
N SER A 211 -11.16 -18.12 0.92
CA SER A 211 -11.86 -17.91 -0.35
C SER A 211 -11.18 -16.95 -1.32
N LYS A 212 -10.46 -15.92 -0.82
CA LYS A 212 -9.87 -14.83 -1.63
C LYS A 212 -8.35 -14.89 -1.77
N GLY A 213 -7.68 -15.73 -0.98
CA GLY A 213 -6.23 -15.87 -0.99
C GLY A 213 -5.57 -15.23 0.24
N PRO A 214 -4.23 -15.24 0.29
CA PRO A 214 -3.49 -14.84 1.48
C PRO A 214 -3.69 -13.37 1.83
N GLU A 215 -3.51 -13.05 3.10
CA GLU A 215 -3.44 -11.68 3.58
C GLU A 215 -2.36 -10.90 2.85
N LEU A 216 -2.77 -9.79 2.23
CA LEU A 216 -1.84 -8.81 1.69
C LEU A 216 -1.45 -7.84 2.78
N GLY A 217 -0.23 -7.32 2.69
CA GLY A 217 0.30 -6.36 3.64
C GLY A 217 0.84 -5.13 2.95
N PHE A 218 1.58 -4.33 3.71
CA PHE A 218 2.25 -3.09 3.29
C PHE A 218 1.32 -1.94 2.91
N MET A 219 0.36 -2.12 2.01
CA MET A 219 -0.59 -1.08 1.59
C MET A 219 -1.99 -1.23 2.21
N LEU A 220 -2.23 -2.32 2.93
CA LEU A 220 -3.50 -2.62 3.58
C LEU A 220 -3.28 -2.80 5.08
N GLY A 221 -4.29 -2.42 5.85
CA GLY A 221 -4.25 -2.58 7.29
C GLY A 221 -4.66 -3.97 7.74
N GLY A 222 -4.23 -4.29 8.96
CA GLY A 222 -4.68 -5.48 9.69
C GLY A 222 -5.90 -5.21 10.56
N LEU A 223 -6.33 -6.24 11.30
CA LEU A 223 -7.41 -6.09 12.30
C LEU A 223 -7.02 -5.15 13.44
N ALA A 224 -5.76 -5.20 13.87
CA ALA A 224 -5.16 -4.32 14.88
C ALA A 224 -6.00 -4.12 16.17
N LEU A 225 -6.70 -5.19 16.62
CA LEU A 225 -7.59 -5.14 17.79
C LEU A 225 -6.85 -4.78 19.09
N GLU A 226 -5.59 -5.19 19.22
CA GLU A 226 -4.75 -4.88 20.39
C GLU A 226 -4.33 -3.41 20.48
N ASN A 227 -4.19 -2.74 19.33
CA ASN A 227 -3.86 -1.32 19.30
C ASN A 227 -4.60 -0.65 18.14
N PRO A 228 -5.88 -0.27 18.37
CA PRO A 228 -6.75 0.30 17.35
C PRO A 228 -6.21 1.58 16.72
N LEU A 229 -5.46 2.41 17.46
CA LEU A 229 -4.87 3.68 17.02
C LEU A 229 -5.87 4.69 16.40
N GLY A 230 -7.14 4.61 16.78
CA GLY A 230 -8.22 5.46 16.22
C GLY A 230 -9.04 4.78 15.12
N ARG A 231 -8.76 3.50 14.83
CA ARG A 231 -9.65 2.66 14.01
C ARG A 231 -11.04 2.56 14.63
N ARG A 232 -12.04 2.48 13.77
CA ARG A 232 -13.43 2.20 14.14
C ARG A 232 -13.91 0.90 13.51
N TYR A 233 -14.62 0.10 14.28
CA TYR A 233 -15.02 -1.25 13.89
C TYR A 233 -16.54 -1.32 13.85
N PHE A 234 -17.11 -1.53 12.67
CA PHE A 234 -18.55 -1.71 12.50
C PHE A 234 -18.82 -3.12 12.02
N TYR A 235 -19.87 -3.76 12.54
CA TYR A 235 -20.24 -5.10 12.12
C TYR A 235 -21.76 -5.24 11.99
N SER A 236 -22.21 -6.09 11.08
CA SER A 236 -23.63 -6.42 10.92
C SER A 236 -23.95 -7.79 11.52
N ARG A 237 -25.09 -7.90 12.22
CA ARG A 237 -25.62 -9.16 12.76
C ARG A 237 -26.96 -9.52 12.11
N ASP A 238 -27.24 -10.81 11.98
CA ASP A 238 -28.59 -11.27 11.62
C ASP A 238 -29.54 -11.26 12.83
N ALA A 239 -30.80 -11.63 12.60
CA ALA A 239 -31.82 -11.68 13.64
C ALA A 239 -31.54 -12.72 14.75
N SER A 240 -30.63 -13.67 14.52
CA SER A 240 -30.18 -14.65 15.52
C SER A 240 -28.99 -14.14 16.35
N GLY A 241 -28.44 -12.97 16.00
CA GLY A 241 -27.28 -12.38 16.64
C GLY A 241 -25.95 -12.81 16.04
N ARG A 242 -25.90 -13.61 14.97
CA ARG A 242 -24.64 -14.04 14.34
C ARG A 242 -24.02 -12.90 13.52
N MET A 243 -22.72 -12.66 13.69
CA MET A 243 -22.01 -11.67 12.87
C MET A 243 -21.87 -12.14 11.42
N LEU A 244 -22.32 -11.31 10.49
CA LEU A 244 -22.34 -11.57 9.06
C LEU A 244 -21.13 -10.94 8.34
N ALA A 245 -20.80 -9.71 8.69
CA ALA A 245 -19.80 -8.90 8.01
C ALA A 245 -19.29 -7.80 8.94
N PHE A 246 -18.08 -7.31 8.66
CA PHE A 246 -17.51 -6.17 9.36
C PHE A 246 -16.73 -5.25 8.42
N VAL A 247 -16.58 -4.01 8.86
CA VAL A 247 -15.76 -2.98 8.24
C VAL A 247 -14.90 -2.31 9.29
N ILE A 248 -13.60 -2.20 9.00
CA ILE A 248 -12.64 -1.44 9.81
C ILE A 248 -12.32 -0.15 9.05
N PHE A 249 -12.51 0.96 9.74
CA PHE A 249 -12.21 2.28 9.21
C PHE A 249 -10.93 2.83 9.83
N VAL A 250 -10.09 3.46 9.00
CA VAL A 250 -8.88 4.15 9.43
C VAL A 250 -9.05 5.67 9.32
N PRO A 251 -8.61 6.44 10.33
CA PRO A 251 -8.71 7.90 10.31
C PRO A 251 -7.65 8.53 9.41
N TYR A 252 -7.97 9.68 8.83
CA TYR A 252 -7.04 10.56 8.13
C TYR A 252 -7.54 12.02 8.16
N ALA A 253 -6.64 12.97 7.87
CA ALA A 253 -6.96 14.40 7.91
C ALA A 253 -6.98 15.03 6.51
N GLU A 254 -8.06 14.86 5.76
CA GLU A 254 -8.22 15.49 4.44
C GLU A 254 -8.40 17.01 4.60
N ARG A 255 -7.45 17.82 4.13
CA ARG A 255 -7.54 19.30 4.15
C ARG A 255 -7.86 19.87 5.54
N SER A 256 -7.28 19.28 6.58
CA SER A 256 -7.53 19.59 8.00
C SER A 256 -8.94 19.24 8.50
N GLN A 257 -9.68 18.42 7.76
CA GLN A 257 -10.99 17.89 8.16
C GLN A 257 -10.88 16.39 8.45
N THR A 258 -11.66 15.92 9.42
CA THR A 258 -11.65 14.50 9.80
C THR A 258 -12.27 13.64 8.71
N GLY A 259 -11.56 12.60 8.31
CA GLY A 259 -12.02 11.59 7.38
C GLY A 259 -11.77 10.18 7.86
N TYR A 260 -12.58 9.23 7.38
CA TYR A 260 -12.41 7.80 7.61
C TYR A 260 -12.46 7.01 6.30
N MET A 261 -11.47 6.14 6.09
CA MET A 261 -11.43 5.22 4.95
C MET A 261 -11.83 3.81 5.37
N ALA A 262 -12.74 3.18 4.64
CA ALA A 262 -13.04 1.75 4.77
C ALA A 262 -11.86 0.93 4.23
N ASP A 263 -11.00 0.44 5.13
CA ASP A 263 -9.77 -0.27 4.81
C ASP A 263 -10.02 -1.78 4.70
N VAL A 264 -10.45 -2.40 5.81
CA VAL A 264 -10.76 -3.84 5.85
C VAL A 264 -12.26 -4.04 5.76
N THR A 265 -12.72 -4.63 4.66
CA THR A 265 -14.14 -5.03 4.49
C THR A 265 -14.22 -6.54 4.29
N ARG A 266 -14.76 -7.29 5.26
CA ARG A 266 -14.87 -8.76 5.19
C ARG A 266 -16.28 -9.22 5.54
N ARG A 267 -16.68 -10.33 4.95
CA ARG A 267 -18.01 -10.93 5.12
C ARG A 267 -17.92 -12.44 4.99
N ARG A 268 -18.82 -13.14 5.67
CA ARG A 268 -19.02 -14.57 5.46
C ARG A 268 -19.52 -14.87 4.05
N THR A 269 -19.30 -16.10 3.60
CA THR A 269 -19.66 -16.57 2.26
C THR A 269 -21.18 -16.65 2.04
N ASP A 270 -21.93 -16.92 3.11
CA ASP A 270 -23.39 -17.08 3.16
C ASP A 270 -24.16 -15.78 3.48
N VAL A 271 -23.52 -14.61 3.30
CA VAL A 271 -24.13 -13.32 3.63
C VAL A 271 -25.27 -12.91 2.68
N PRO A 272 -26.45 -12.54 3.21
CA PRO A 272 -27.52 -11.91 2.44
C PRO A 272 -27.05 -10.63 1.73
N ASN A 273 -27.59 -10.39 0.53
CA ASN A 273 -27.30 -9.14 -0.19
C ASN A 273 -27.78 -7.94 0.64
N GLY A 274 -26.89 -6.95 0.79
CA GLY A 274 -27.15 -5.73 1.53
C GLY A 274 -26.56 -5.68 2.94
N SER A 275 -26.04 -6.77 3.53
CA SER A 275 -25.48 -6.71 4.89
C SER A 275 -24.24 -5.81 4.96
N MET A 276 -23.32 -5.93 4.00
CA MET A 276 -22.14 -5.07 3.91
C MET A 276 -22.52 -3.63 3.59
N GLU A 277 -23.47 -3.41 2.67
CA GLU A 277 -23.95 -2.07 2.35
C GLU A 277 -24.69 -1.41 3.52
N LEU A 278 -25.44 -2.16 4.31
CA LEU A 278 -26.10 -1.66 5.51
C LEU A 278 -25.05 -1.30 6.58
N CYS A 279 -24.01 -2.12 6.74
CA CYS A 279 -22.89 -1.85 7.64
C CYS A 279 -22.16 -0.55 7.26
N LEU A 280 -21.76 -0.40 5.99
CA LEU A 280 -21.13 0.82 5.48
C LEU A 280 -22.03 2.05 5.63
N LEU A 281 -23.34 1.93 5.32
CA LEU A 281 -24.28 3.05 5.47
C LEU A 281 -24.34 3.52 6.92
N GLN A 282 -24.57 2.60 7.87
CA GLN A 282 -24.71 2.97 9.27
C GLN A 282 -23.41 3.55 9.84
N ALA A 283 -22.26 3.00 9.46
CA ALA A 283 -20.97 3.57 9.84
C ALA A 283 -20.82 5.03 9.37
N PHE A 284 -21.15 5.33 8.12
CA PHE A 284 -21.09 6.69 7.60
C PHE A 284 -22.13 7.62 8.22
N GLU A 285 -23.34 7.12 8.53
CA GLU A 285 -24.36 7.90 9.24
C GLU A 285 -23.90 8.25 10.66
N THR A 286 -23.39 7.28 11.42
CA THR A 286 -22.81 7.50 12.76
C THR A 286 -21.67 8.52 12.72
N MET A 287 -20.71 8.34 11.79
CA MET A 287 -19.58 9.28 11.63
C MET A 287 -20.04 10.68 11.26
N ARG A 288 -21.03 10.81 10.36
CA ARG A 288 -21.62 12.10 9.99
C ARG A 288 -22.24 12.79 11.22
N ASP A 289 -22.99 12.05 12.02
CA ASP A 289 -23.69 12.59 13.18
C ASP A 289 -22.71 13.03 14.29
N GLU A 290 -21.50 12.47 14.29
CA GLU A 290 -20.36 12.89 15.12
C GLU A 290 -19.51 14.04 14.51
N GLY A 291 -19.86 14.53 13.32
CA GLY A 291 -19.18 15.65 12.66
C GLY A 291 -17.99 15.27 11.76
N VAL A 292 -17.82 13.99 11.41
CA VAL A 292 -16.84 13.58 10.39
C VAL A 292 -17.26 14.11 9.02
N THR A 293 -16.32 14.73 8.30
CA THR A 293 -16.61 15.35 7.00
C THR A 293 -16.49 14.37 5.83
N TRP A 294 -15.49 13.48 5.87
CA TRP A 294 -15.12 12.65 4.72
C TRP A 294 -15.24 11.15 4.99
N GLY A 295 -15.92 10.44 4.09
CA GLY A 295 -15.86 8.98 3.98
C GLY A 295 -15.10 8.59 2.73
N ASN A 296 -14.19 7.63 2.81
CA ASN A 296 -13.48 7.10 1.64
C ASN A 296 -13.74 5.59 1.52
N LEU A 297 -14.21 5.15 0.36
CA LEU A 297 -14.45 3.73 0.08
C LEU A 297 -13.18 2.99 -0.34
N GLY A 298 -12.04 3.68 -0.43
CA GLY A 298 -10.73 3.22 -0.86
C GLY A 298 -10.53 3.27 -2.39
N LEU A 299 -9.35 2.84 -2.83
CA LEU A 299 -8.91 2.89 -4.21
C LEU A 299 -9.79 2.06 -5.17
N CYS A 300 -10.04 2.62 -6.34
CA CYS A 300 -10.56 1.95 -7.52
C CYS A 300 -9.47 1.87 -8.58
N PRO A 301 -8.74 0.75 -8.67
CA PRO A 301 -7.69 0.59 -9.66
C PRO A 301 -8.25 0.70 -11.08
N LEU A 302 -7.49 1.33 -11.97
CA LEU A 302 -7.82 1.56 -13.38
C LEU A 302 -9.05 2.45 -13.62
N ALA A 303 -9.58 3.12 -12.58
CA ALA A 303 -10.67 4.06 -12.73
C ALA A 303 -10.22 5.30 -13.51
N ASN A 304 -11.00 5.67 -14.54
CA ASN A 304 -10.84 6.90 -15.32
C ASN A 304 -9.40 7.17 -15.81
N ILE A 305 -8.70 6.11 -16.22
CA ILE A 305 -7.43 6.22 -16.94
C ILE A 305 -7.79 6.45 -18.42
N LYS A 306 -7.39 7.61 -18.97
CA LYS A 306 -7.62 7.93 -20.38
C LYS A 306 -6.48 7.36 -21.21
N ASP A 307 -6.81 6.65 -22.29
CA ASP A 307 -5.87 5.94 -23.16
C ASP A 307 -4.93 6.84 -23.99
N GLU A 308 -5.00 8.17 -23.91
CA GLU A 308 -4.22 9.07 -24.78
C GLU A 308 -3.09 9.84 -24.05
N GLU A 309 -3.23 10.16 -22.75
CA GLU A 309 -2.20 10.93 -22.00
C GLU A 309 -1.19 10.04 -21.25
N ASP A 310 -1.59 8.83 -20.84
CA ASP A 310 -0.78 7.91 -20.03
C ASP A 310 -0.26 6.67 -20.81
N SER A 311 -0.59 6.56 -22.10
CA SER A 311 -0.43 5.34 -22.93
C SER A 311 0.98 5.11 -23.49
N SER A 312 1.99 5.20 -22.62
CA SER A 312 3.25 4.54 -22.93
C SER A 312 3.04 3.02 -22.97
N LYS A 313 3.68 2.31 -23.91
CA LYS A 313 3.67 0.83 -23.99
C LYS A 313 4.00 0.17 -22.63
N VAL A 314 4.81 0.85 -21.83
CA VAL A 314 5.23 0.46 -20.48
C VAL A 314 4.09 0.57 -19.47
N THR A 315 3.30 1.63 -19.53
CA THR A 315 2.10 1.82 -18.68
C THR A 315 1.07 0.72 -18.94
N THR A 316 0.81 0.40 -20.21
CA THR A 316 -0.11 -0.68 -20.59
C THR A 316 0.37 -2.05 -20.07
N GLN A 317 1.66 -2.35 -20.23
CA GLN A 317 2.25 -3.60 -19.73
C GLN A 317 2.19 -3.69 -18.20
N LEU A 318 2.41 -2.58 -17.49
CA LEU A 318 2.29 -2.52 -16.04
C LEU A 318 0.85 -2.77 -15.58
N PHE A 319 -0.15 -2.14 -16.20
CA PHE A 319 -1.55 -2.38 -15.85
C PHE A 319 -1.99 -3.80 -16.14
N GLN A 320 -1.59 -4.36 -17.28
CA GLN A 320 -1.86 -5.76 -17.58
C GLN A 320 -1.24 -6.67 -16.52
N PHE A 321 0.00 -6.40 -16.13
CA PHE A 321 0.68 -7.16 -15.08
C PHE A 321 0.00 -7.03 -13.71
N ILE A 322 -0.37 -5.82 -13.28
CA ILE A 322 -1.12 -5.60 -12.03
C ILE A 322 -2.45 -6.35 -12.09
N TYR A 323 -3.20 -6.20 -13.17
CA TYR A 323 -4.49 -6.84 -13.34
C TYR A 323 -4.37 -8.37 -13.28
N GLU A 324 -3.43 -8.96 -14.02
CA GLU A 324 -3.24 -10.41 -14.05
C GLU A 324 -2.78 -11.01 -12.72
N ASN A 325 -2.04 -10.26 -11.89
CA ASN A 325 -1.47 -10.77 -10.64
C ASN A 325 -2.25 -10.40 -9.39
N MET A 326 -3.06 -9.34 -9.43
CA MET A 326 -3.72 -8.79 -8.25
C MET A 326 -5.26 -8.79 -8.35
N ASN A 327 -5.85 -8.98 -9.54
CA ASN A 327 -7.32 -9.02 -9.69
C ASN A 327 -7.97 -10.18 -8.92
N GLY A 328 -7.28 -11.31 -8.73
CA GLY A 328 -7.80 -12.43 -7.94
C GLY A 328 -8.03 -12.07 -6.48
N VAL A 329 -7.16 -11.24 -5.90
CA VAL A 329 -7.21 -10.85 -4.48
C VAL A 329 -8.08 -9.60 -4.29
N TYR A 330 -7.89 -8.58 -5.13
CA TYR A 330 -8.58 -7.29 -4.99
C TYR A 330 -9.92 -7.18 -5.74
N GLY A 331 -10.21 -8.09 -6.68
CA GLY A 331 -11.48 -8.07 -7.44
C GLY A 331 -11.68 -6.82 -8.32
N PHE A 332 -10.60 -6.28 -8.90
CA PHE A 332 -10.59 -5.00 -9.64
C PHE A 332 -11.71 -4.85 -10.67
N LYS A 333 -12.03 -5.92 -11.42
CA LYS A 333 -13.01 -5.89 -12.52
C LYS A 333 -14.39 -5.29 -12.14
N GLY A 334 -14.80 -5.41 -10.88
CA GLY A 334 -16.10 -4.93 -10.39
C GLY A 334 -16.03 -3.76 -9.41
N LEU A 335 -14.84 -3.39 -8.93
CA LEU A 335 -14.69 -2.52 -7.76
C LEU A 335 -15.13 -1.08 -8.05
N TYR A 336 -14.69 -0.52 -9.18
CA TYR A 336 -15.12 0.82 -9.62
C TYR A 336 -16.64 0.90 -9.78
N GLN A 337 -17.27 -0.06 -10.46
CA GLN A 337 -18.72 -0.07 -10.66
C GLN A 337 -19.50 -0.32 -9.36
N ALA A 338 -18.92 -1.04 -8.40
CA ALA A 338 -19.51 -1.21 -7.08
C ALA A 338 -19.51 0.12 -6.31
N LYS A 339 -18.36 0.79 -6.24
CA LYS A 339 -18.18 2.06 -5.52
C LYS A 339 -18.92 3.22 -6.20
N LYS A 340 -18.98 3.25 -7.53
CA LYS A 340 -19.77 4.26 -8.29
C LYS A 340 -21.26 4.29 -7.93
N LYS A 341 -21.84 3.15 -7.51
CA LYS A 341 -23.25 3.08 -7.09
C LYS A 341 -23.53 3.83 -5.79
N TRP A 342 -22.50 4.13 -5.00
CA TRP A 342 -22.59 4.97 -3.81
C TRP A 342 -22.67 6.47 -4.15
N ASN A 343 -22.57 6.83 -5.43
CA ASN A 343 -22.52 8.20 -5.92
C ASN A 343 -21.47 9.05 -5.17
N PRO A 344 -20.16 8.69 -5.25
CA PRO A 344 -19.08 9.49 -4.66
C PRO A 344 -19.17 10.96 -5.07
N SER A 345 -18.93 11.84 -4.09
CA SER A 345 -18.90 13.30 -4.29
C SER A 345 -17.63 13.72 -5.02
N ASP A 346 -16.54 12.99 -4.80
CA ASP A 346 -15.23 13.27 -5.38
C ASP A 346 -14.51 11.98 -5.79
N TRP A 347 -13.72 12.07 -6.85
CA TRP A 347 -12.88 10.99 -7.36
C TRP A 347 -11.44 11.48 -7.39
N GLN A 348 -10.66 11.05 -6.42
CA GLN A 348 -9.31 11.58 -6.24
C GLN A 348 -8.27 10.68 -6.90
N ALA A 349 -7.51 11.21 -7.84
CA ALA A 349 -6.48 10.46 -8.55
C ALA A 349 -5.36 9.97 -7.62
N ARG A 350 -4.88 8.77 -7.93
CA ARG A 350 -3.77 8.10 -7.25
C ARG A 350 -2.73 7.65 -8.25
N TYR A 351 -1.46 7.70 -7.85
CA TYR A 351 -0.33 7.51 -8.75
C TYR A 351 0.71 6.53 -8.18
N ILE A 352 1.49 5.94 -9.08
CA ILE A 352 2.81 5.38 -8.78
C ILE A 352 3.85 6.41 -9.20
N ALA A 353 4.80 6.71 -8.31
CA ALA A 353 5.96 7.54 -8.62
C ALA A 353 7.23 6.67 -8.65
N TYR A 354 8.07 6.77 -9.67
CA TYR A 354 9.32 6.01 -9.72
C TYR A 354 10.51 6.77 -10.31
N ALA A 355 11.71 6.44 -9.83
CA ALA A 355 12.97 6.95 -10.34
C ALA A 355 14.13 5.95 -10.08
N PRO A 356 15.07 5.77 -11.03
CA PRO A 356 15.16 6.41 -12.35
C PRO A 356 14.22 5.80 -13.41
N LYS A 357 14.03 6.52 -14.53
CA LYS A 357 13.30 6.09 -15.72
C LYS A 357 14.21 5.24 -16.65
N PRO A 358 13.67 4.35 -17.50
CA PRO A 358 12.26 3.98 -17.65
C PRO A 358 11.80 2.98 -16.58
N PHE A 359 10.49 2.69 -16.53
CA PHE A 359 9.97 1.67 -15.62
C PHE A 359 10.53 0.29 -16.02
N SER A 360 11.21 -0.36 -15.08
CA SER A 360 11.85 -1.65 -15.26
C SER A 360 11.12 -2.77 -14.51
N PHE A 361 11.37 -4.04 -14.90
CA PHE A 361 10.80 -5.21 -14.24
C PHE A 361 11.10 -5.26 -12.72
N SER A 362 12.22 -4.68 -12.28
CA SER A 362 12.53 -4.63 -10.84
C SER A 362 11.48 -3.85 -10.04
N TYR A 363 10.88 -2.80 -10.61
CA TYR A 363 9.78 -2.07 -9.95
C TYR A 363 8.51 -2.92 -9.87
N ALA A 364 8.13 -3.59 -10.96
CA ALA A 364 6.98 -4.48 -10.98
C ALA A 364 7.12 -5.61 -9.95
N TYR A 365 8.30 -6.21 -9.87
CA TYR A 365 8.61 -7.25 -8.88
C TYR A 365 8.57 -6.70 -7.44
N ALA A 366 9.20 -5.54 -7.21
CA ALA A 366 9.24 -4.90 -5.89
C ALA A 366 7.83 -4.55 -5.38
N MET A 367 6.99 -3.98 -6.24
CA MET A 367 5.58 -3.69 -5.96
C MET A 367 4.80 -4.93 -5.51
N LEU A 368 4.91 -6.04 -6.25
CA LEU A 368 4.22 -7.28 -5.88
C LEU A 368 4.75 -7.87 -4.58
N LYS A 369 6.07 -7.86 -4.38
CA LYS A 369 6.70 -8.50 -3.21
C LYS A 369 6.45 -7.70 -1.94
N ALA A 370 6.42 -6.38 -2.03
CA ALA A 370 6.06 -5.50 -0.92
C ALA A 370 4.65 -5.81 -0.41
N GLN A 371 3.67 -5.98 -1.33
CA GLN A 371 2.28 -6.27 -0.95
C GLN A 371 2.04 -7.74 -0.55
N ASN A 372 2.89 -8.67 -1.01
CA ASN A 372 2.82 -10.09 -0.66
C ASN A 372 4.13 -10.59 -0.02
N PRO A 373 4.40 -10.20 1.24
CA PRO A 373 5.63 -10.58 1.93
C PRO A 373 5.74 -12.10 2.12
N LYS A 374 4.63 -12.78 2.46
CA LYS A 374 4.54 -14.21 2.80
C LYS A 374 4.64 -15.19 1.61
N GLY A 375 4.67 -14.71 0.36
CA GLY A 375 5.21 -15.52 -0.74
C GLY A 375 4.49 -15.36 -2.09
N ILE A 376 5.18 -14.67 -3.00
CA ILE A 376 4.93 -14.70 -4.46
C ILE A 376 4.98 -16.14 -5.03
N ASN A 377 5.69 -17.07 -4.36
CA ASN A 377 5.90 -18.42 -4.87
C ASN A 377 4.58 -19.17 -5.15
N LYS A 378 3.54 -19.04 -4.32
CA LYS A 378 2.23 -19.68 -4.60
C LYS A 378 1.54 -19.08 -5.84
N LEU A 379 1.71 -17.78 -6.08
CA LEU A 379 1.05 -17.07 -7.18
C LEU A 379 1.74 -17.33 -8.53
N ILE A 380 3.08 -17.42 -8.54
CA ILE A 380 3.88 -17.75 -9.74
C ILE A 380 3.86 -19.26 -10.02
N LEU A 381 4.01 -20.13 -9.01
CA LEU A 381 3.95 -21.59 -9.20
C LEU A 381 2.56 -22.06 -9.62
N GLY A 382 1.49 -21.41 -9.15
CA GLY A 382 0.11 -21.71 -9.58
C GLY A 382 -0.12 -21.45 -11.07
N LYS A 383 0.49 -20.38 -11.62
CA LYS A 383 0.43 -20.04 -13.06
C LYS A 383 1.31 -20.94 -13.93
N LEU A 384 2.45 -21.40 -13.42
CA LEU A 384 3.30 -22.36 -14.14
C LEU A 384 2.64 -23.73 -14.25
N ARG A 385 1.92 -24.19 -13.22
CA ARG A 385 1.19 -25.46 -13.24
C ARG A 385 0.05 -25.48 -14.26
N THR A 386 -0.73 -24.40 -14.34
CA THR A 386 -1.83 -24.26 -15.32
C THR A 386 -1.35 -24.11 -16.77
N LYS A 387 -0.07 -23.80 -16.99
CA LYS A 387 0.55 -23.70 -18.32
C LYS A 387 1.27 -24.98 -18.76
N ILE A 388 1.43 -25.93 -17.85
CA ILE A 388 1.97 -27.28 -18.11
C ILE A 388 0.82 -28.28 -18.32
N GLU A 389 -0.37 -27.98 -17.80
CA GLU A 389 -1.60 -28.78 -17.96
C GLU A 389 -2.50 -28.35 -19.14
N LYS A 390 -2.05 -27.39 -19.95
CA LYS A 390 -2.62 -27.02 -21.26
C LYS A 390 -1.56 -27.19 -22.33
#